data_AF-A0A4V3WKP2-F1
#
_entry.id   AF-A0A4V3WKP2-F1
#
_cell.length_a   1.000
_cell.length_b   1.000
_cell.length_c   1.000
_cell.angle_alpha   90.00
_cell.angle_beta   90.00
_cell.angle_gamma   90.00
#
_symmetry.space_group_name_H-M   'P 1'
#
loop_
_entity.id
_entity.type
_entity.pdbx_description
1 polymer ?
#
loop_
_entity_poly.entity_id
_entity_poly.type
_entity_poly.pdbx_seq_one_letter_code
_entity_poly.pdbx_strand_id
1 'polypeptide(L)'
;MMRLVCGVNLCFKLLNLISSMAIVSFLPPVRIKDIVVVSAGPTTASAADTIIHRRGSQEQEAQPHPQEIPTNSWYPPSVLSSSSSSRPATPSSSASNSFNLQRPADRPQSPSHVAPAEAAGIIVLLKDKSMDELRKLLSDKDAYNQFFLSLDQVKIQNNLRDELRKETLQLARDNLEKEPRIMELRNQCKIIRTTELAAAQEKLNELERQKEETLKFYSPKSLLNRLQEAMNKTDEESEILHRQLLEREIDVGVFVQKYKKLRGTYHRRALTHLAAKMSLSG
;
A
#
# COMPACT_ATOMS: atom_id res chain seq x y z
N MET A 1 5.82 17.66 26.40
CA MET A 1 6.50 16.37 26.08
C MET A 1 5.57 15.15 26.04
N MET A 2 4.44 15.09 26.76
CA MET A 2 3.60 13.88 26.80
C MET A 2 2.82 13.51 25.52
N ARG A 3 2.58 14.44 24.59
CA ARG A 3 1.83 14.14 23.35
C ARG A 3 2.65 13.48 22.24
N LEU A 4 3.97 13.61 22.27
CA LEU A 4 4.85 12.97 21.27
C LEU A 4 5.05 11.47 21.58
N VAL A 5 5.06 11.10 22.86
CA VAL A 5 5.25 9.70 23.30
C VAL A 5 4.06 8.82 22.92
N CYS A 6 2.85 9.38 22.84
CA CYS A 6 1.64 8.64 22.47
C CYS A 6 1.61 8.27 20.97
N GLY A 7 2.04 9.19 20.09
CA GLY A 7 2.04 8.97 18.64
C GLY A 7 3.05 7.91 18.19
N VAL A 8 4.25 7.89 18.79
CA VAL A 8 5.28 6.89 18.46
C VAL A 8 4.86 5.48 18.93
N ASN A 9 4.17 5.39 20.07
CA ASN A 9 3.65 4.11 20.59
C ASN A 9 2.53 3.53 19.71
N LEU A 10 1.71 4.40 19.10
CA LEU A 10 0.64 3.99 18.19
C LEU A 10 1.19 3.53 16.84
N CYS A 11 2.18 4.23 16.29
CA CYS A 11 2.89 3.78 15.08
C CYS A 11 3.61 2.43 15.30
N PHE A 12 4.22 2.21 16.46
CA PHE A 12 4.90 0.95 16.78
C PHE A 12 3.92 -0.22 16.94
N LYS A 13 2.73 0.05 17.49
CA LYS A 13 1.63 -0.93 17.56
C LYS A 13 1.04 -1.23 16.18
N LEU A 14 0.92 -0.24 15.31
CA LEU A 14 0.43 -0.43 13.94
C LEU A 14 1.43 -1.24 13.09
N LEU A 15 2.74 -0.95 13.20
CA LEU A 15 3.78 -1.74 12.53
C LEU A 15 3.83 -3.19 13.04
N ASN A 16 3.70 -3.42 14.35
CA ASN A 16 3.63 -4.78 14.90
C ASN A 16 2.36 -5.52 14.46
N LEU A 17 1.23 -4.83 14.32
CA LEU A 17 -0.01 -5.44 13.84
C LEU A 17 0.09 -5.81 12.35
N ILE A 18 0.70 -4.94 11.53
CA ILE A 18 0.95 -5.21 10.10
C ILE A 18 1.97 -6.35 9.91
N SER A 19 3.03 -6.38 10.73
CA SER A 19 4.02 -7.46 10.71
C SER A 19 3.43 -8.80 11.18
N SER A 20 2.54 -8.78 12.18
CA SER A 20 1.82 -9.97 12.65
C SER A 20 0.78 -10.47 11.64
N MET A 21 0.20 -9.60 10.80
CA MET A 21 -0.72 -10.01 9.73
C MET A 21 0.01 -10.56 8.48
N ALA A 22 1.25 -10.14 8.24
CA ALA A 22 2.07 -10.71 7.17
C ALA A 22 2.53 -12.16 7.47
N ILE A 23 2.69 -12.52 8.75
CA ILE A 23 3.12 -13.86 9.18
C ILE A 23 1.99 -14.90 9.11
N VAL A 24 0.72 -14.49 9.12
CA VAL A 24 -0.43 -15.41 9.06
C VAL A 24 -0.82 -15.80 7.62
N SER A 25 -0.10 -15.28 6.63
CA SER A 25 -0.28 -15.67 5.22
C SER A 25 0.65 -16.84 4.85
N PHE A 26 0.39 -18.02 5.40
CA PHE A 26 0.89 -19.31 4.86
C PHE A 26 -0.15 -19.80 3.84
N LEU A 27 0.11 -19.74 2.53
CA LEU A 27 0.90 -20.69 1.72
C LEU A 27 0.56 -22.18 2.01
N PRO A 28 0.26 -22.99 0.96
CA PRO A 28 -0.05 -24.42 1.10
C PRO A 28 1.20 -25.22 1.55
N PRO A 29 1.04 -26.43 2.10
CA PRO A 29 2.14 -27.16 2.73
C PRO A 29 3.09 -27.72 1.67
N VAL A 30 4.25 -27.10 1.50
CA VAL A 30 5.37 -27.67 0.75
C VAL A 30 6.32 -28.32 1.74
N ARG A 31 6.59 -29.62 1.53
CA ARG A 31 7.49 -30.42 2.35
C ARG A 31 8.92 -29.87 2.30
N ILE A 32 9.50 -29.69 3.48
CA ILE A 32 10.90 -29.36 3.72
C ILE A 32 11.75 -30.59 3.42
N LYS A 33 12.39 -30.62 2.25
CA LYS A 33 13.73 -31.18 2.06
C LYS A 33 14.44 -30.24 1.08
N ASP A 34 15.67 -29.90 1.40
CA ASP A 34 16.60 -29.07 0.62
C ASP A 34 16.50 -27.55 0.86
N ILE A 35 16.81 -27.13 2.10
CA ILE A 35 17.38 -25.80 2.35
C ILE A 35 18.88 -25.99 2.51
N VAL A 36 19.62 -25.67 1.46
CA VAL A 36 21.04 -25.34 1.55
C VAL A 36 21.13 -23.90 2.07
N VAL A 37 21.73 -23.77 3.24
CA VAL A 37 22.14 -22.50 3.84
C VAL A 37 23.25 -21.88 3.00
N VAL A 38 23.07 -20.65 2.51
CA VAL A 38 24.21 -19.78 2.20
C VAL A 38 23.98 -18.37 2.76
N SER A 39 24.86 -18.10 3.72
CA SER A 39 25.17 -16.89 4.46
C SER A 39 25.07 -15.56 3.70
N ALA A 40 24.56 -14.55 4.40
CA ALA A 40 24.85 -13.15 4.15
C ALA A 40 26.32 -12.84 4.50
N GLY A 41 26.92 -11.90 3.75
CA GLY A 41 28.19 -11.25 4.04
C GLY A 41 28.26 -9.91 3.29
N PRO A 42 28.75 -8.82 3.91
CA PRO A 42 28.55 -7.44 3.47
C PRO A 42 29.71 -6.94 2.58
N THR A 43 29.58 -5.78 1.92
CA THR A 43 30.64 -4.73 1.80
C THR A 43 30.08 -3.47 1.10
N THR A 44 30.72 -2.37 1.47
CA THR A 44 30.46 -0.94 1.39
C THR A 44 30.71 -0.22 0.05
N ALA A 45 30.14 1.00 -0.02
CA ALA A 45 30.71 2.25 -0.54
C ALA A 45 30.40 2.75 -1.98
N SER A 46 29.89 3.98 -2.00
CA SER A 46 30.35 5.14 -2.78
C SER A 46 29.41 5.72 -3.85
N ALA A 47 29.41 7.05 -3.86
CA ALA A 47 28.56 8.02 -4.52
C ALA A 47 28.69 8.10 -6.05
N ALA A 48 27.65 8.63 -6.69
CA ALA A 48 27.78 9.61 -7.78
C ALA A 48 26.45 10.37 -8.00
N ASP A 49 26.57 11.69 -7.99
CA ASP A 49 25.61 12.68 -8.47
C ASP A 49 25.23 12.46 -9.94
N THR A 50 23.99 12.78 -10.33
CA THR A 50 23.70 13.43 -11.62
C THR A 50 22.35 14.16 -11.59
N ILE A 51 22.46 15.43 -11.93
CA ILE A 51 21.47 16.47 -12.21
C ILE A 51 20.58 16.10 -13.42
N ILE A 52 19.26 16.34 -13.36
CA ILE A 52 18.48 16.76 -14.54
C ILE A 52 17.53 17.92 -14.20
N HIS A 53 17.61 18.91 -15.08
CA HIS A 53 16.95 20.21 -15.10
C HIS A 53 15.61 20.13 -15.87
N ARG A 54 14.63 20.92 -15.42
CA ARG A 54 13.65 21.72 -16.21
C ARG A 54 12.63 21.03 -17.15
N ARG A 55 11.35 21.28 -16.89
CA ARG A 55 10.40 21.77 -17.90
C ARG A 55 9.29 22.58 -17.24
N GLY A 56 9.08 23.81 -17.73
CA GLY A 56 8.04 24.72 -17.27
C GLY A 56 6.74 24.60 -18.06
N SER A 57 5.67 25.01 -17.36
CA SER A 57 4.41 25.64 -17.76
C SER A 57 3.68 25.22 -19.04
N GLN A 58 2.45 24.75 -18.86
CA GLN A 58 1.30 25.26 -19.61
C GLN A 58 0.04 25.19 -18.73
N GLU A 59 -0.59 26.35 -18.52
CA GLU A 59 -1.96 26.50 -18.02
C GLU A 59 -2.94 25.99 -19.07
N GLN A 60 -3.96 25.22 -18.65
CA GLN A 60 -5.34 25.41 -19.14
C GLN A 60 -6.36 24.59 -18.34
N GLU A 61 -7.29 25.34 -17.77
CA GLU A 61 -8.74 25.09 -17.64
C GLU A 61 -9.26 23.95 -16.73
N ALA A 62 -9.95 24.38 -15.67
CA ALA A 62 -10.72 23.57 -14.76
C ALA A 62 -12.22 23.66 -15.08
N GLN A 63 -12.89 22.52 -15.27
CA GLN A 63 -14.30 22.31 -14.92
C GLN A 63 -14.51 20.85 -14.44
N PRO A 64 -15.47 20.61 -13.54
CA PRO A 64 -15.53 19.40 -12.72
C PRO A 64 -16.45 18.33 -13.33
N HIS A 65 -16.07 17.06 -13.25
CA HIS A 65 -16.99 15.94 -13.45
C HIS A 65 -16.83 14.92 -12.32
N PRO A 66 -17.87 14.63 -11.52
CA PRO A 66 -17.85 13.52 -10.59
C PRO A 66 -18.09 12.22 -11.38
N GLN A 67 -17.13 11.30 -11.37
CA GLN A 67 -17.35 9.93 -11.82
C GLN A 67 -17.46 9.02 -10.61
N GLU A 68 -18.68 8.55 -10.38
CA GLU A 68 -19.00 7.46 -9.47
C GLU A 68 -18.27 6.18 -9.90
N ILE A 69 -17.60 5.53 -8.96
CA ILE A 69 -16.88 4.26 -9.19
C ILE A 69 -17.85 3.12 -8.84
N PRO A 70 -18.26 2.27 -9.79
CA PRO A 70 -19.06 1.10 -9.48
C PRO A 70 -18.20 0.07 -8.73
N THR A 71 -18.75 -0.39 -7.62
CA THR A 71 -18.18 -1.43 -6.78
C THR A 71 -18.47 -2.79 -7.44
N ASN A 72 -17.45 -3.46 -7.98
CA ASN A 72 -17.24 -4.92 -7.95
C ASN A 72 -16.32 -5.38 -9.09
N SER A 73 -15.08 -5.69 -8.77
CA SER A 73 -14.33 -6.72 -9.49
C SER A 73 -13.24 -7.27 -8.57
N TRP A 74 -13.43 -8.51 -8.13
CA TRP A 74 -12.49 -9.26 -7.29
C TRP A 74 -11.46 -10.05 -8.13
N TYR A 75 -11.15 -9.61 -9.35
CA TYR A 75 -10.13 -10.23 -10.19
C TYR A 75 -9.32 -9.19 -10.99
N PRO A 76 -7.99 -9.34 -11.11
CA PRO A 76 -7.15 -8.49 -11.96
C PRO A 76 -7.37 -8.84 -13.45
N PRO A 77 -7.40 -7.86 -14.37
CA PRO A 77 -7.52 -8.13 -15.79
C PRO A 77 -6.16 -8.53 -16.37
N SER A 78 -6.09 -9.72 -16.98
CA SER A 78 -4.93 -10.17 -17.75
C SER A 78 -4.83 -9.38 -19.06
N VAL A 79 -3.74 -8.66 -19.23
CA VAL A 79 -3.43 -7.96 -20.49
C VAL A 79 -2.93 -8.93 -21.54
N LEU A 80 -3.69 -9.05 -22.62
CA LEU A 80 -3.25 -9.59 -23.91
C LEU A 80 -2.84 -8.40 -24.79
N SER A 81 -1.57 -8.32 -25.18
CA SER A 81 -1.09 -7.64 -26.39
C SER A 81 0.36 -8.07 -26.68
N SER A 82 0.61 -8.41 -27.94
CA SER A 82 1.75 -9.20 -28.42
C SER A 82 2.98 -8.37 -28.84
N SER A 83 4.13 -9.07 -28.80
CA SER A 83 5.30 -8.97 -29.71
C SER A 83 6.23 -7.75 -29.63
N SER A 84 7.36 -7.93 -28.94
CA SER A 84 8.68 -7.55 -29.47
C SER A 84 9.79 -8.48 -28.94
N SER A 85 10.69 -8.80 -29.85
CA SER A 85 11.77 -9.78 -29.75
C SER A 85 12.96 -9.23 -28.96
N SER A 86 13.49 -10.00 -28.00
CA SER A 86 14.93 -10.33 -27.87
C SER A 86 15.18 -11.21 -26.63
N ARG A 87 15.76 -12.39 -26.87
CA ARG A 87 16.23 -13.34 -25.84
C ARG A 87 17.66 -13.01 -25.43
N PRO A 88 18.10 -13.42 -24.22
CA PRO A 88 19.44 -13.94 -24.02
C PRO A 88 19.42 -15.47 -23.82
N ALA A 89 20.46 -16.13 -24.32
CA ALA A 89 20.67 -17.57 -24.25
C ALA A 89 21.15 -18.03 -22.86
N THR A 90 20.73 -19.21 -22.44
CA THR A 90 21.29 -19.96 -21.29
C THR A 90 21.80 -21.31 -21.78
N PRO A 91 22.92 -21.83 -21.24
CA PRO A 91 23.58 -23.01 -21.76
C PRO A 91 22.83 -24.30 -21.43
N SER A 92 22.82 -25.23 -22.40
CA SER A 92 22.40 -26.61 -22.24
C SER A 92 23.25 -27.36 -21.24
N SER A 93 22.62 -28.14 -20.38
CA SER A 93 23.17 -29.39 -19.84
C SER A 93 22.01 -30.34 -19.54
N SER A 94 22.12 -31.50 -20.18
CA SER A 94 21.20 -32.63 -20.20
C SER A 94 20.94 -33.25 -18.83
N ALA A 95 19.66 -33.42 -18.47
CA ALA A 95 19.19 -34.53 -17.64
C ALA A 95 17.68 -34.70 -17.84
N SER A 96 17.31 -35.89 -18.30
CA SER A 96 15.98 -36.44 -18.48
C SER A 96 15.16 -36.47 -17.19
N ASN A 97 13.92 -35.94 -17.22
CA ASN A 97 12.74 -36.70 -16.79
C ASN A 97 11.43 -35.96 -17.16
N SER A 98 10.55 -36.74 -17.78
CA SER A 98 9.26 -36.37 -18.36
C SER A 98 8.17 -36.39 -17.30
N PHE A 99 7.41 -35.29 -17.17
CA PHE A 99 6.04 -35.33 -16.65
C PHE A 99 5.14 -34.45 -17.53
N ASN A 100 4.36 -35.13 -18.37
CA ASN A 100 3.36 -34.54 -19.24
C ASN A 100 2.17 -34.02 -18.44
N LEU A 101 1.76 -32.77 -18.72
CA LEU A 101 0.46 -32.21 -18.36
C LEU A 101 -0.50 -32.51 -19.52
N GLN A 102 -1.36 -33.53 -19.39
CA GLN A 102 -2.39 -33.84 -20.39
C GLN A 102 -3.76 -33.33 -19.94
N ARG A 103 -4.32 -32.46 -20.80
CA ARG A 103 -5.71 -31.99 -20.90
C ARG A 103 -6.72 -33.16 -20.86
N PRO A 104 -7.92 -32.99 -20.23
CA PRO A 104 -8.94 -34.04 -20.17
C PRO A 104 -9.73 -34.09 -21.48
N ALA A 105 -9.26 -34.89 -22.42
CA ALA A 105 -10.07 -35.44 -23.49
C ALA A 105 -9.71 -36.92 -23.56
N ASP A 106 -10.46 -37.74 -22.82
CA ASP A 106 -10.93 -39.06 -23.24
C ASP A 106 -11.61 -39.72 -22.05
N ARG A 107 -12.86 -40.10 -22.26
CA ARG A 107 -13.67 -40.95 -21.39
C ARG A 107 -12.89 -42.24 -21.10
N PRO A 108 -12.44 -42.50 -19.85
CA PRO A 108 -11.92 -43.82 -19.53
C PRO A 108 -13.12 -44.74 -19.42
N GLN A 109 -13.17 -45.72 -20.33
CA GLN A 109 -13.99 -46.91 -20.14
C GLN A 109 -13.75 -47.45 -18.73
N SER A 110 -14.84 -47.86 -18.07
CA SER A 110 -14.86 -48.46 -16.75
C SER A 110 -13.67 -49.42 -16.54
N PRO A 111 -12.76 -49.18 -15.59
CA PRO A 111 -11.82 -50.22 -15.20
C PRO A 111 -12.57 -51.18 -14.29
N SER A 112 -13.17 -52.22 -14.86
CA SER A 112 -13.80 -53.32 -14.12
C SER A 112 -12.77 -54.31 -13.56
N HIS A 113 -11.58 -53.84 -13.18
CA HIS A 113 -10.58 -54.68 -12.52
C HIS A 113 -10.44 -54.21 -11.07
N VAL A 114 -11.24 -54.85 -10.21
CA VAL A 114 -11.00 -54.84 -8.76
C VAL A 114 -9.62 -55.46 -8.53
N ALA A 115 -8.77 -54.80 -7.74
CA ALA A 115 -7.46 -55.35 -7.42
C ALA A 115 -7.63 -56.73 -6.74
N PRO A 116 -6.83 -57.76 -7.08
CA PRO A 116 -7.01 -59.10 -6.54
C PRO A 116 -7.06 -59.16 -5.01
N ALA A 117 -6.33 -58.27 -4.33
CA ALA A 117 -6.33 -58.14 -2.87
C ALA A 117 -7.66 -57.63 -2.29
N GLU A 118 -8.31 -56.68 -2.97
CA GLU A 118 -9.62 -56.14 -2.55
C GLU A 118 -10.74 -57.15 -2.83
N ALA A 119 -10.68 -57.85 -3.96
CA ALA A 119 -11.62 -58.92 -4.29
C ALA A 119 -11.47 -60.12 -3.34
N ALA A 120 -10.25 -60.46 -2.90
CA ALA A 120 -9.99 -61.56 -1.98
C ALA A 120 -10.71 -61.37 -0.63
N GLY A 121 -10.78 -60.15 -0.09
CA GLY A 121 -11.51 -59.87 1.14
C GLY A 121 -13.02 -60.14 1.02
N ILE A 122 -13.62 -59.74 -0.10
CA ILE A 122 -15.04 -59.98 -0.39
C ILE A 122 -15.31 -61.47 -0.63
N ILE A 123 -14.41 -62.17 -1.31
CA ILE A 123 -14.52 -63.62 -1.57
C ILE A 123 -14.49 -64.42 -0.27
N VAL A 124 -13.68 -64.02 0.72
CA VAL A 124 -13.68 -64.64 2.06
C VAL A 124 -15.04 -64.47 2.74
N LEU A 125 -15.62 -63.26 2.72
CA LEU A 125 -16.95 -62.98 3.27
C LEU A 125 -18.09 -63.76 2.58
N LEU A 126 -17.94 -64.04 1.29
CA LEU A 126 -18.90 -64.84 0.52
C LEU A 126 -18.76 -66.35 0.74
N LYS A 127 -17.55 -66.82 1.06
CA LYS A 127 -17.26 -68.25 1.27
C LYS A 127 -17.97 -68.82 2.51
N ASP A 128 -18.19 -68.00 3.52
CA ASP A 128 -18.83 -68.42 4.78
C ASP A 128 -20.36 -68.39 4.71
N LYS A 129 -20.95 -68.06 3.55
CA LYS A 129 -22.39 -68.07 3.30
C LYS A 129 -22.89 -69.41 2.78
N SER A 130 -24.09 -69.80 3.22
CA SER A 130 -24.76 -71.00 2.72
C SER A 130 -25.22 -70.84 1.26
N MET A 131 -25.41 -71.94 0.55
CA MET A 131 -25.87 -71.89 -0.85
C MET A 131 -27.22 -71.18 -1.04
N ASP A 132 -28.13 -71.28 -0.06
CA ASP A 132 -29.43 -70.61 -0.11
C ASP A 132 -29.29 -69.10 0.10
N GLU A 133 -28.39 -68.66 0.99
CA GLU A 133 -28.06 -67.23 1.13
C GLU A 133 -27.38 -66.67 -0.12
N LEU A 134 -26.50 -67.44 -0.77
CA LEU A 134 -25.86 -67.02 -2.02
C LEU A 134 -26.87 -66.94 -3.18
N ARG A 135 -27.78 -67.92 -3.31
CA ARG A 135 -28.88 -67.87 -4.30
C ARG A 135 -29.81 -66.68 -4.05
N LYS A 136 -30.10 -66.39 -2.78
CA LYS A 136 -30.86 -65.21 -2.37
C LYS A 136 -30.12 -63.93 -2.73
N LEU A 137 -28.82 -63.84 -2.48
CA LEU A 137 -28.00 -62.68 -2.82
C LEU A 137 -27.97 -62.39 -4.33
N LEU A 138 -28.05 -63.42 -5.17
CA LEU A 138 -28.09 -63.31 -6.62
C LEU A 138 -29.47 -62.95 -7.18
N SER A 139 -30.55 -63.30 -6.47
CA SER A 139 -31.92 -63.18 -6.97
C SER A 139 -32.72 -62.03 -6.34
N ASP A 140 -32.37 -61.63 -5.11
CA ASP A 140 -33.02 -60.59 -4.33
C ASP A 140 -32.11 -59.35 -4.22
N LYS A 141 -32.56 -58.25 -4.82
CA LYS A 141 -31.83 -56.97 -4.86
C LYS A 141 -31.66 -56.36 -3.46
N ASP A 142 -32.63 -56.55 -2.57
CA ASP A 142 -32.56 -55.98 -1.23
C ASP A 142 -31.60 -56.76 -0.35
N ALA A 143 -31.57 -58.09 -0.48
CA ALA A 143 -30.55 -58.94 0.14
C ALA A 143 -29.14 -58.55 -0.33
N TYR A 144 -28.96 -58.26 -1.61
CA TYR A 144 -27.70 -57.74 -2.16
C TYR A 144 -27.31 -56.40 -1.57
N ASN A 145 -28.23 -55.42 -1.56
CA ASN A 145 -27.95 -54.09 -1.02
C ASN A 145 -27.62 -54.13 0.47
N GLN A 146 -28.30 -54.97 1.25
CA GLN A 146 -27.99 -55.17 2.67
C GLN A 146 -26.59 -55.75 2.88
N PHE A 147 -26.22 -56.77 2.11
CA PHE A 147 -24.86 -57.31 2.15
C PHE A 147 -23.82 -56.26 1.73
N PHE A 148 -24.07 -55.52 0.64
CA PHE A 148 -23.18 -54.47 0.15
C PHE A 148 -22.95 -53.37 1.20
N LEU A 149 -24.00 -52.90 1.87
CA LEU A 149 -23.90 -51.93 2.96
C LEU A 149 -23.25 -52.51 4.23
N SER A 150 -23.26 -53.84 4.38
CA SER A 150 -22.58 -54.52 5.49
C SER A 150 -21.06 -54.60 5.32
N LEU A 151 -20.54 -54.45 4.08
CA LEU A 151 -19.11 -54.49 3.79
C LEU A 151 -18.38 -53.33 4.48
N ASP A 152 -17.31 -53.65 5.21
CA ASP A 152 -16.55 -52.65 5.95
C ASP A 152 -15.95 -51.57 5.04
N GLN A 153 -15.54 -51.93 3.83
CA GLN A 153 -15.08 -50.96 2.84
C GLN A 153 -16.13 -49.90 2.51
N VAL A 154 -17.40 -50.31 2.37
CA VAL A 154 -18.52 -49.41 2.06
C VAL A 154 -18.89 -48.56 3.29
N LYS A 155 -18.84 -49.14 4.49
CA LYS A 155 -19.03 -48.39 5.75
C LYS A 155 -17.95 -47.33 5.96
N ILE A 156 -16.68 -47.70 5.78
CA ILE A 156 -15.53 -46.79 5.91
C ILE A 156 -15.64 -45.65 4.90
N GLN A 157 -15.95 -45.95 3.64
CA GLN A 157 -16.09 -44.93 2.60
C GLN A 157 -17.27 -43.98 2.87
N ASN A 158 -18.42 -44.51 3.29
CA ASN A 158 -19.57 -43.69 3.67
C ASN A 158 -19.25 -42.79 4.88
N ASN A 159 -18.60 -43.33 5.91
CA ASN A 159 -18.20 -42.56 7.08
C ASN A 159 -17.23 -41.43 6.71
N LEU A 160 -16.22 -41.73 5.88
CA LEU A 160 -15.28 -40.72 5.38
C LEU A 160 -16.00 -39.59 4.62
N ARG A 161 -16.95 -39.96 3.74
CA ARG A 161 -17.75 -38.99 2.99
C ARG A 161 -18.57 -38.10 3.91
N ASP A 162 -19.18 -38.68 4.93
CA ASP A 162 -20.07 -37.96 5.84
C ASP A 162 -19.28 -37.03 6.77
N GLU A 163 -18.12 -37.47 7.28
CA GLU A 163 -17.19 -36.60 8.01
C GLU A 163 -16.66 -35.47 7.12
N LEU A 164 -16.26 -35.75 5.88
CA LEU A 164 -15.81 -34.70 4.96
C LEU A 164 -16.92 -33.67 4.70
N ARG A 165 -18.16 -34.11 4.54
CA ARG A 165 -19.31 -33.22 4.36
C ARG A 165 -19.53 -32.36 5.61
N LYS A 166 -19.42 -32.95 6.79
CA LYS A 166 -19.57 -32.25 8.07
C LYS A 166 -18.49 -31.19 8.27
N GLU A 167 -17.22 -31.53 8.05
CA GLU A 167 -16.10 -30.58 8.13
C GLU A 167 -16.25 -29.45 7.11
N THR A 168 -16.65 -29.76 5.88
CA THR A 168 -16.89 -28.74 4.84
C THR A 168 -18.01 -27.78 5.26
N LEU A 169 -19.10 -28.30 5.83
CA LEU A 169 -20.20 -27.47 6.32
C LEU A 169 -19.80 -26.62 7.52
N GLN A 170 -19.00 -27.17 8.45
CA GLN A 170 -18.51 -26.43 9.60
C GLN A 170 -17.60 -25.29 9.15
N LEU A 171 -16.65 -25.56 8.25
CA LEU A 171 -15.77 -24.54 7.70
C LEU A 171 -16.56 -23.43 6.99
N ALA A 172 -17.61 -23.78 6.24
CA ALA A 172 -18.47 -22.80 5.58
C ALA A 172 -19.19 -21.91 6.61
N ARG A 173 -19.71 -22.47 7.71
CA ARG A 173 -20.33 -21.71 8.80
C ARG A 173 -19.32 -20.79 9.48
N ASP A 174 -18.16 -21.31 9.86
CA ASP A 174 -17.10 -20.54 10.50
C ASP A 174 -16.60 -19.39 9.61
N ASN A 175 -16.66 -19.54 8.29
CA ASN A 175 -16.33 -18.48 7.35
C ASN A 175 -17.41 -17.41 7.30
N LEU A 176 -18.69 -17.81 7.21
CA LEU A 176 -19.83 -16.90 7.26
C LEU A 176 -19.85 -16.08 8.57
N GLU A 177 -19.50 -16.69 9.70
CA GLU A 177 -19.40 -16.00 10.99
C GLU A 177 -18.31 -14.93 11.03
N LYS A 178 -17.24 -15.06 10.22
CA LYS A 178 -16.18 -14.05 10.13
C LYS A 178 -16.54 -12.88 9.21
N GLU A 179 -17.49 -13.05 8.29
CA GLU A 179 -17.93 -11.98 7.38
C GLU A 179 -18.36 -10.68 8.07
N PRO A 180 -19.21 -10.68 9.12
CA PRO A 180 -19.61 -9.45 9.79
C PRO A 180 -18.40 -8.73 10.41
N ARG A 181 -17.45 -9.48 10.99
CA ARG A 181 -16.25 -8.88 11.57
C ARG A 181 -15.34 -8.27 10.51
N ILE A 182 -15.19 -8.92 9.35
CA ILE A 182 -14.44 -8.37 8.21
C ILE A 182 -15.10 -7.10 7.69
N MET A 183 -16.43 -7.09 7.59
CA MET A 183 -17.19 -5.92 7.14
C MET A 183 -17.03 -4.74 8.11
N GLU A 184 -17.12 -4.98 9.41
CA GLU A 184 -16.91 -3.98 10.45
C GLU A 184 -15.52 -3.34 10.34
N LEU A 185 -14.47 -4.17 10.25
CA LEU A 185 -13.09 -3.68 10.12
C LEU A 185 -12.87 -2.88 8.83
N ARG A 186 -13.50 -3.29 7.72
CA ARG A 186 -13.46 -2.54 6.46
C ARG A 186 -14.14 -1.17 6.61
N ASN A 187 -15.28 -1.12 7.30
CA ASN A 187 -16.00 0.12 7.55
C ASN A 187 -15.18 1.06 8.47
N GLN A 188 -14.59 0.55 9.54
CA GLN A 188 -13.70 1.32 10.42
C GLN A 188 -12.51 1.89 9.64
N CYS A 189 -11.85 1.08 8.81
CA CYS A 189 -10.77 1.55 7.93
C CYS A 189 -11.24 2.66 6.98
N LYS A 190 -12.46 2.55 6.44
CA LYS A 190 -13.04 3.56 5.55
C LYS A 190 -13.23 4.86 6.32
N ILE A 191 -13.85 4.82 7.50
CA ILE A 191 -14.08 5.99 8.36
C ILE A 191 -12.75 6.68 8.66
N ILE A 192 -11.76 5.96 9.22
CA ILE A 192 -10.45 6.52 9.58
C ILE A 192 -9.79 7.21 8.38
N ARG A 193 -9.84 6.60 7.19
CA ARG A 193 -9.29 7.22 5.97
C ARG A 193 -10.04 8.50 5.56
N THR A 194 -11.36 8.50 5.65
CA THR A 194 -12.17 9.62 5.17
C THR A 194 -12.31 10.77 6.16
N THR A 195 -12.18 10.51 7.46
CA THR A 195 -12.38 11.52 8.51
C THR A 195 -11.05 11.91 9.14
N GLU A 196 -10.38 10.97 9.80
CA GLU A 196 -9.19 11.25 10.60
C GLU A 196 -7.98 11.57 9.74
N LEU A 197 -7.70 10.73 8.74
CA LEU A 197 -6.56 10.93 7.84
C LEU A 197 -6.74 12.21 7.00
N ALA A 198 -7.93 12.43 6.46
CA ALA A 198 -8.23 13.63 5.67
C ALA A 198 -8.07 14.91 6.50
N ALA A 199 -8.63 14.96 7.71
CA ALA A 199 -8.50 16.12 8.61
C ALA A 199 -7.05 16.36 9.05
N ALA A 200 -6.28 15.30 9.30
CA ALA A 200 -4.86 15.41 9.62
C ALA A 200 -4.06 15.97 8.44
N GLN A 201 -4.37 15.52 7.22
CA GLN A 201 -3.71 16.00 6.00
C GLN A 201 -4.05 17.47 5.72
N GLU A 202 -5.30 17.88 5.87
CA GLU A 202 -5.71 19.29 5.73
C GLU A 202 -4.94 20.17 6.72
N LYS A 203 -4.84 19.76 7.98
CA LYS A 203 -4.09 20.49 9.01
C LYS A 203 -2.59 20.56 8.69
N LEU A 204 -2.02 19.49 8.15
CA LEU A 204 -0.62 19.49 7.72
C LEU A 204 -0.40 20.51 6.59
N ASN A 205 -1.24 20.46 5.57
CA ASN A 205 -1.16 21.37 4.42
C ASN A 205 -1.31 22.84 4.87
N GLU A 206 -2.22 23.13 5.80
CA GLU A 206 -2.39 24.48 6.35
C GLU A 206 -1.15 24.96 7.12
N LEU A 207 -0.53 24.08 7.92
CA LEU A 207 0.71 24.43 8.63
C LEU A 207 1.88 24.64 7.68
N GLU A 208 1.97 23.85 6.61
CA GLU A 208 2.98 24.01 5.56
C GLU A 208 2.82 25.35 4.83
N ARG A 209 1.57 25.73 4.51
CA ARG A 209 1.27 27.06 3.94
C ARG A 209 1.69 28.18 4.87
N GLN A 210 1.33 28.12 6.16
CA GLN A 210 1.73 29.12 7.15
C GLN A 210 3.25 29.23 7.30
N LYS A 211 3.95 28.09 7.27
CA LYS A 211 5.41 28.04 7.28
C LYS A 211 5.99 28.72 6.04
N GLU A 212 5.48 28.41 4.85
CA GLU A 212 5.97 29.01 3.60
C GLU A 212 5.74 30.52 3.57
N GLU A 213 4.56 30.99 3.99
CA GLU A 213 4.25 32.42 4.10
C GLU A 213 5.18 33.12 5.08
N THR A 214 5.43 32.52 6.23
CA THR A 214 6.35 33.04 7.24
C THR A 214 7.77 33.11 6.67
N LEU A 215 8.26 32.04 6.04
CA LEU A 215 9.59 32.00 5.42
C LEU A 215 9.72 33.03 4.30
N LYS A 216 8.68 33.23 3.49
CA LYS A 216 8.64 34.25 2.44
C LYS A 216 8.65 35.66 3.03
N PHE A 217 7.89 35.90 4.09
CA PHE A 217 7.84 37.21 4.77
C PHE A 217 9.17 37.58 5.42
N TYR A 218 9.85 36.61 6.05
CA TYR A 218 11.16 36.78 6.68
C TYR A 218 12.34 36.40 5.78
N SER A 219 12.10 36.24 4.47
CA SER A 219 13.18 35.96 3.53
C SER A 219 14.18 37.14 3.54
N PRO A 220 15.49 36.89 3.38
CA PRO A 220 16.46 37.97 3.32
C PRO A 220 16.12 39.02 2.27
N LYS A 221 15.59 38.59 1.12
CA LYS A 221 15.15 39.48 0.04
C LYS A 221 13.96 40.35 0.44
N SER A 222 12.93 39.81 1.09
CA SER A 222 11.77 40.61 1.53
C SER A 222 12.16 41.60 2.63
N LEU A 223 13.05 41.22 3.55
CA LEU A 223 13.57 42.11 4.59
C LEU A 223 14.41 43.25 3.98
N LEU A 224 15.27 42.95 3.01
CA LEU A 224 16.04 43.97 2.27
C LEU A 224 15.13 44.91 1.49
N ASN A 225 14.12 44.38 0.79
CA ASN A 225 13.15 45.20 0.06
C ASN A 225 12.39 46.15 1.00
N ARG A 226 11.89 45.66 2.14
CA ARG A 226 11.22 46.50 3.15
C ARG A 226 12.14 47.57 3.71
N LEU A 227 13.43 47.26 3.89
CA LEU A 227 14.42 48.23 4.33
C LEU A 227 14.67 49.30 3.25
N GLN A 228 14.75 48.91 1.98
CA GLN A 228 14.89 49.82 0.84
C GLN A 228 13.65 50.72 0.67
N GLU A 229 12.45 50.18 0.78
CA GLU A 229 11.20 50.96 0.77
C GLU A 229 11.18 51.97 1.91
N ALA A 230 11.61 51.57 3.11
CA ALA A 230 11.71 52.47 4.25
C ALA A 230 12.76 53.58 4.02
N MET A 231 13.85 53.30 3.29
CA MET A 231 14.82 54.32 2.89
C MET A 231 14.20 55.32 1.92
N ASN A 232 13.57 54.84 0.85
CA ASN A 232 12.92 55.68 -0.17
C ASN A 232 11.86 56.57 0.48
N LYS A 233 11.04 56.01 1.38
CA LYS A 233 10.04 56.78 2.12
C LYS A 233 10.66 57.92 2.95
N THR A 234 11.76 57.67 3.66
CA THR A 234 12.43 58.76 4.41
C THR A 234 13.07 59.81 3.51
N ASP A 235 13.48 59.41 2.31
CA ASP A 235 14.01 60.34 1.30
C ASP A 235 12.89 61.22 0.76
N GLU A 236 11.75 60.63 0.37
CA GLU A 236 10.53 61.34 -0.02
C GLU A 236 10.03 62.30 1.06
N GLU A 237 9.99 61.87 2.33
CA GLU A 237 9.65 62.73 3.48
C GLU A 237 10.61 63.94 3.59
N SER A 238 11.89 63.74 3.27
CA SER A 238 12.88 64.82 3.29
C SER A 238 12.71 65.81 2.13
N GLU A 239 12.28 65.32 0.96
CA GLU A 239 11.93 66.14 -0.20
C GLU A 239 10.62 66.91 0.01
N ILE A 240 9.62 66.30 0.66
CA ILE A 240 8.39 66.99 1.10
C ILE A 240 8.77 68.12 2.06
N LEU A 241 9.60 67.83 3.07
CA LEU A 241 10.05 68.83 4.03
C LEU A 241 10.83 69.97 3.33
N HIS A 242 11.60 69.66 2.29
CA HIS A 242 12.29 70.66 1.49
C HIS A 242 11.32 71.57 0.72
N ARG A 243 10.26 71.01 0.11
CA ARG A 243 9.22 71.80 -0.54
C ARG A 243 8.50 72.74 0.42
N GLN A 244 8.16 72.27 1.62
CA GLN A 244 7.54 73.11 2.66
C GLN A 244 8.39 74.33 3.04
N LEU A 245 9.72 74.19 3.02
CA LEU A 245 10.62 75.32 3.25
C LEU A 245 10.54 76.35 2.11
N LEU A 246 10.50 75.89 0.86
CA LEU A 246 10.39 76.76 -0.32
C LEU A 246 9.06 77.51 -0.37
N GLU A 247 7.99 76.82 0.03
CA GLU A 247 6.63 77.37 0.17
C GLU A 247 6.48 78.27 1.40
N ARG A 248 7.54 78.40 2.21
CA ARG A 248 7.59 79.17 3.47
C ARG A 248 6.57 78.72 4.52
N GLU A 249 6.14 77.45 4.45
CA GLU A 249 5.25 76.83 5.43
C GLU A 249 5.97 76.52 6.77
N ILE A 250 7.29 76.39 6.73
CA ILE A 250 8.13 76.09 7.89
C ILE A 250 9.30 77.06 8.01
N ASP A 251 9.66 77.37 9.26
CA ASP A 251 10.86 78.16 9.57
C ASP A 251 12.15 77.36 9.32
N VAL A 252 13.23 78.09 8.98
CA VAL A 252 14.56 77.52 8.69
C VAL A 252 15.10 76.71 9.88
N GLY A 253 14.93 77.19 11.11
CA GLY A 253 15.40 76.48 12.30
C GLY A 253 14.70 75.13 12.49
N VAL A 254 13.37 75.11 12.28
CA VAL A 254 12.56 73.88 12.35
C VAL A 254 12.91 72.92 11.21
N PHE A 255 13.12 73.44 10.00
CA PHE A 255 13.56 72.67 8.85
C PHE A 255 14.88 71.94 9.15
N VAL A 256 15.92 72.67 9.58
CA VAL A 256 17.24 72.09 9.83
C VAL A 256 17.17 70.95 10.86
N GLN A 257 16.40 71.15 11.94
CA GLN A 257 16.21 70.11 12.95
C GLN A 257 15.53 68.85 12.39
N LYS A 258 14.40 69.01 11.68
CA LYS A 258 13.65 67.88 11.10
C LYS A 258 14.44 67.18 9.99
N TYR A 259 15.09 67.94 9.12
CA TYR A 259 15.87 67.43 7.99
C TYR A 259 17.06 66.59 8.46
N LYS A 260 17.80 67.08 9.46
CA LYS A 260 18.92 66.33 10.07
C LYS A 260 18.45 64.99 10.65
N LYS A 261 17.27 64.95 11.27
CA LYS A 261 16.68 63.71 11.81
C LYS A 261 16.28 62.72 10.71
N LEU A 262 15.66 63.21 9.63
CA LEU A 262 15.27 62.39 8.48
C LEU A 262 16.50 61.83 7.76
N ARG A 263 17.47 62.68 7.40
CA ARG A 263 18.73 62.26 6.77
C ARG A 263 19.54 61.32 7.64
N GLY A 264 19.62 61.56 8.95
CA GLY A 264 20.25 60.63 9.89
C GLY A 264 19.60 59.24 9.89
N THR A 265 18.27 59.19 9.82
CA THR A 265 17.53 57.93 9.73
C THR A 265 17.76 57.21 8.40
N TYR A 266 17.74 57.94 7.29
CA TYR A 266 18.05 57.43 5.95
C TYR A 266 19.44 56.80 5.90
N HIS A 267 20.49 57.55 6.30
CA HIS A 267 21.86 57.06 6.22
C HIS A 267 22.09 55.85 7.12
N ARG A 268 21.49 55.81 8.31
CA ARG A 268 21.53 54.62 9.18
C ARG A 268 20.94 53.40 8.47
N ARG A 269 19.77 53.53 7.83
CA ARG A 269 19.15 52.44 7.07
C ARG A 269 19.99 52.05 5.86
N ALA A 270 20.58 53.00 5.15
CA ALA A 270 21.46 52.76 4.00
C ALA A 270 22.69 51.94 4.37
N LEU A 271 23.34 52.26 5.50
CA LEU A 271 24.47 51.50 6.01
C LEU A 271 24.06 50.07 6.41
N THR A 272 22.93 49.91 7.10
CA THR A 272 22.39 48.59 7.44
C THR A 272 22.06 47.77 6.19
N HIS A 273 21.44 48.38 5.18
CA HIS A 273 21.10 47.73 3.92
C HIS A 273 22.35 47.29 3.15
N LEU A 274 23.36 48.17 3.07
CA LEU A 274 24.65 47.84 2.45
C LEU A 274 25.31 46.66 3.16
N ALA A 275 25.44 46.72 4.49
CA ALA A 275 26.03 45.64 5.28
C ALA A 275 25.29 44.31 5.06
N ALA A 276 23.96 44.30 5.17
CA ALA A 276 23.15 43.11 4.97
C ALA A 276 23.24 42.55 3.55
N LYS A 277 23.32 43.42 2.53
CA LYS A 277 23.50 43.00 1.13
C LYS A 277 24.87 42.36 0.90
N MET A 278 25.93 42.90 1.49
CA MET A 278 27.28 42.33 1.41
C MET A 278 27.37 40.96 2.11
N SER A 279 26.72 40.80 3.26
CA SER A 279 26.63 39.51 3.96
C SER A 279 25.85 38.43 3.21
N LEU A 280 25.01 38.81 2.26
CA LEU A 280 24.22 37.89 1.44
C LEU A 280 24.94 37.44 0.15
N SER A 281 25.96 38.19 -0.26
CA SER A 281 26.72 37.96 -1.51
C SER A 281 28.08 37.29 -1.31
N GLY A 282 28.49 37.07 -0.06
CA GLY A 282 29.70 36.31 0.31
C GLY A 282 29.34 34.91 0.77
#